data_AF-A6HHU1-F1
#
_entry.id   AF-A6HHU1-F1
#
_cell.length_a   1.000
_cell.length_b   1.000
_cell.length_c   1.000
_cell.angle_alpha   90.00
_cell.angle_beta   90.00
_cell.angle_gamma   90.00
#
_symmetry.space_group_name_H-M   'P 1'
#
loop_
_entity.id
_entity.type
_entity.pdbx_description
1 polymer ?
#
loop_
_entity_poly.entity_id
_entity_poly.type
_entity_poly.pdbx_seq_one_letter_code
_entity_poly.pdbx_strand_id
1 'polypeptide(L)'
;MKALHQRVNIVPILAKADTLTPSEVDRKKCKIREEIEHFGIKIYQFPDCDSDEDEDFKLQDQALKESIPFAVIGSNTVVEARGRRVRGRLYPWGIVEVENPGHCDFVKLRTMLVRTHIKLTRESGTDFPIPAVPPGTDPETEKLIREKDEELRRMQEMLHKIQRQMKETH
;
A
#
# COMPACT_ATOMS: atom_id res chain seq x y z
N MET A 1 16.45 18.73 2.43
CA MET A 1 15.60 18.37 1.27
C MET A 1 16.23 18.73 -0.08
N LYS A 2 16.81 19.94 -0.26
CA LYS A 2 17.44 20.35 -1.53
C LYS A 2 18.52 19.40 -2.08
N ALA A 3 19.30 18.73 -1.24
CA ALA A 3 20.29 17.75 -1.73
C ALA A 3 19.73 16.35 -2.03
N LEU A 4 18.53 16.02 -1.53
CA LEU A 4 17.96 14.67 -1.56
C LEU A 4 16.87 14.49 -2.62
N HIS A 5 16.15 15.56 -2.97
CA HIS A 5 14.99 15.50 -3.87
C HIS A 5 15.30 14.99 -5.30
N GLN A 6 16.57 14.95 -5.70
CA GLN A 6 16.99 14.41 -7.01
C GLN A 6 17.28 12.91 -6.98
N ARG A 7 17.45 12.33 -5.79
CA ARG A 7 17.89 10.93 -5.62
C ARG A 7 16.83 10.05 -5.00
N VAL A 8 15.90 10.63 -4.24
CA VAL A 8 14.88 9.89 -3.50
C VAL A 8 13.53 10.59 -3.57
N ASN A 9 12.47 9.78 -3.50
CA ASN A 9 11.10 10.26 -3.35
C ASN A 9 10.90 10.84 -1.94
N ILE A 10 10.42 12.08 -1.86
CA ILE A 10 10.20 12.78 -0.58
C ILE A 10 8.69 12.96 -0.36
N VAL A 11 8.20 12.51 0.80
CA VAL A 11 6.82 12.69 1.25
C VAL A 11 6.84 13.61 2.48
N PRO A 12 6.34 14.86 2.38
CA PRO A 12 6.36 15.77 3.51
C PRO A 12 5.23 15.40 4.50
N ILE A 13 5.59 15.34 5.78
CA ILE A 13 4.70 14.96 6.87
C ILE A 13 4.78 16.01 7.97
N LEU A 14 3.63 16.46 8.45
CA LEU A 14 3.51 17.27 9.66
C LEU A 14 3.32 16.33 10.85
N ALA A 15 4.40 16.09 11.58
CA ALA A 15 4.40 15.24 12.77
C ALA A 15 3.74 15.94 13.98
N LYS A 16 3.19 15.13 14.90
CA LYS A 16 2.56 15.59 16.15
C LYS A 16 1.49 16.66 15.91
N ALA A 17 0.60 16.40 14.94
CA ALA A 17 -0.46 17.34 14.58
C ALA A 17 -1.42 17.65 15.74
N ASP A 18 -1.49 16.79 16.76
CA ASP A 18 -2.23 16.98 18.01
C ASP A 18 -1.72 18.15 18.87
N THR A 19 -0.53 18.68 18.58
CA THR A 19 0.02 19.87 19.25
C THR A 19 -0.50 21.19 18.66
N LEU A 20 -1.22 21.13 17.55
CA LEU A 20 -1.70 22.28 16.80
C LEU A 20 -3.22 22.23 16.71
N THR A 21 -3.85 23.39 16.72
CA THR A 21 -5.28 23.50 16.40
C THR A 21 -5.52 23.28 14.90
N PRO A 22 -6.74 22.89 14.47
CA PRO A 22 -7.04 22.68 13.05
C PRO A 22 -6.66 23.88 12.17
N SER A 23 -6.98 25.10 12.60
CA SER A 23 -6.62 26.33 11.89
C SER A 23 -5.10 26.56 11.78
N GLU A 24 -4.33 26.14 12.78
CA GLU A 24 -2.87 26.23 12.75
C GLU A 24 -2.24 25.17 11.86
N VAL A 25 -2.81 23.96 11.85
CA VAL A 25 -2.43 22.90 10.91
C VAL A 25 -2.62 23.41 9.49
N ASP A 26 -3.76 23.98 9.15
CA ASP A 26 -4.03 24.50 7.80
C ASP A 26 -3.06 25.61 7.42
N ARG A 27 -2.84 26.59 8.31
CA ARG A 27 -1.85 27.66 8.10
C ARG A 27 -0.45 27.10 7.87
N LYS A 28 -0.05 26.07 8.63
CA LYS A 28 1.26 25.45 8.51
C LYS A 28 1.37 24.59 7.24
N LYS A 29 0.30 23.90 6.83
CA LYS A 29 0.22 23.19 5.55
C LYS A 29 0.40 24.16 4.38
N CYS A 30 -0.28 25.32 4.39
CA CYS A 30 -0.11 26.34 3.36
C CYS A 30 1.35 26.83 3.29
N LYS A 31 1.94 27.22 4.42
CA LYS A 31 3.33 27.67 4.47
C LYS A 31 4.33 26.63 3.96
N ILE A 32 4.16 25.37 4.35
CA ILE A 32 5.04 24.29 3.88
C ILE A 32 4.91 24.12 2.35
N ARG A 33 3.71 24.22 1.79
CA ARG A 33 3.51 24.14 0.33
C ARG A 33 4.19 25.30 -0.40
N GLU A 34 4.03 26.52 0.11
CA GLU A 34 4.69 27.72 -0.42
C GLU A 34 6.22 27.58 -0.37
N GLU A 35 6.78 27.09 0.74
CA GLU A 35 8.22 26.88 0.87
C GLU A 35 8.74 25.79 -0.09
N ILE A 36 8.01 24.68 -0.25
CA ILE A 36 8.37 23.60 -1.19
C ILE A 36 8.45 24.14 -2.62
N GLU A 37 7.47 24.94 -3.03
CA GLU A 37 7.42 25.55 -4.35
C GLU A 37 8.52 26.60 -4.52
N HIS A 38 8.68 27.50 -3.55
CA HIS A 38 9.71 28.54 -3.56
C HIS A 38 11.13 27.96 -3.68
N PHE A 39 11.38 26.83 -3.03
CA PHE A 39 12.67 26.16 -3.08
C PHE A 39 12.82 25.14 -4.22
N GLY A 40 11.79 24.94 -5.04
CA GLY A 40 11.80 24.01 -6.16
C GLY A 40 12.02 22.54 -5.75
N ILE A 41 11.56 22.16 -4.56
CA ILE A 41 11.77 20.81 -4.03
C ILE A 41 10.79 19.85 -4.70
N LYS A 42 11.30 18.90 -5.48
CA LYS A 42 10.48 17.82 -6.05
C LYS A 42 10.03 16.87 -4.93
N ILE A 43 8.73 16.88 -4.67
CA ILE A 43 8.06 15.90 -3.79
C ILE A 43 7.49 14.76 -4.63
N TYR A 44 7.22 13.63 -3.99
CA TYR A 44 6.56 12.52 -4.65
C TYR A 44 5.19 12.97 -5.15
N GLN A 45 4.97 12.87 -6.45
CA GLN A 45 3.69 13.07 -7.09
C GLN A 45 3.13 11.69 -7.46
N PHE A 46 1.86 11.48 -7.17
CA PHE A 46 1.18 10.28 -7.66
C PHE A 46 1.20 10.31 -9.19
N PRO A 47 1.57 9.20 -9.85
CA PRO A 47 1.40 9.05 -11.29
C PRO A 47 -0.02 9.42 -11.67
N ASP A 48 -0.20 10.07 -12.81
CA ASP A 48 -1.53 10.35 -13.31
C ASP A 48 -2.25 9.03 -13.59
N CYS A 49 -3.47 8.90 -13.08
CA CYS A 49 -4.32 7.75 -13.33
C CYS A 49 -4.54 7.60 -14.84
N ASP A 50 -4.40 6.39 -15.35
CA ASP A 50 -4.72 6.07 -16.75
C ASP A 50 -6.18 6.48 -17.03
N SER A 51 -6.48 6.88 -18.27
CA SER A 51 -7.80 7.37 -18.69
C SER A 51 -8.94 6.39 -18.35
N ASP A 52 -8.61 5.10 -18.28
CA ASP A 52 -9.52 3.98 -18.12
C ASP A 52 -9.84 3.64 -16.66
N GLU A 53 -9.25 4.35 -15.68
CA GLU A 53 -9.56 4.16 -14.25
C GLU A 53 -10.84 4.88 -13.81
N ASP A 54 -11.55 4.25 -12.86
CA ASP A 54 -12.83 4.69 -12.30
C ASP A 54 -12.77 6.13 -11.74
N GLU A 55 -13.86 6.90 -11.89
CA GLU A 55 -13.96 8.27 -11.37
C GLU A 55 -13.73 8.35 -9.85
N ASP A 56 -14.18 7.34 -9.10
CA ASP A 56 -13.97 7.23 -7.66
C ASP A 56 -12.48 7.14 -7.29
N PHE A 57 -11.68 6.49 -8.14
CA PHE A 57 -10.24 6.36 -7.94
C PHE A 57 -9.53 7.70 -8.17
N LYS A 58 -9.92 8.42 -9.23
CA LYS A 58 -9.41 9.77 -9.53
C LYS A 58 -9.70 10.75 -8.40
N LEU A 59 -10.91 10.70 -7.82
CA LEU A 59 -11.31 11.56 -6.71
C LEU A 59 -10.49 11.27 -5.44
N GLN A 60 -10.23 10.00 -5.14
CA GLN A 60 -9.38 9.63 -4.00
C GLN A 60 -7.94 10.10 -4.17
N ASP A 61 -7.37 9.96 -5.37
CA ASP A 61 -6.00 10.39 -5.64
C ASP A 61 -5.87 11.92 -5.59
N GLN A 62 -6.88 12.66 -6.06
CA GLN A 62 -6.94 14.11 -5.87
C GLN A 62 -7.00 14.49 -4.38
N ALA A 63 -7.86 13.84 -3.59
CA ALA A 63 -7.95 14.10 -2.16
C ALA A 63 -6.64 13.77 -1.42
N LEU A 64 -5.88 12.77 -1.88
CA LEU A 64 -4.56 12.45 -1.37
C LEU A 64 -3.53 13.53 -1.76
N LYS A 65 -3.52 13.98 -3.02
CA LYS A 65 -2.66 15.09 -3.51
C LYS A 65 -2.91 16.37 -2.69
N GLU A 66 -4.17 16.72 -2.45
CA GLU A 66 -4.57 17.91 -1.66
C GLU A 66 -4.23 17.79 -0.16
N SER A 67 -4.13 16.57 0.36
CA SER A 67 -3.81 16.32 1.77
C SER A 67 -2.32 16.45 2.10
N ILE A 68 -1.45 16.66 1.10
CA ILE A 68 0.00 16.84 1.29
C ILE A 68 0.29 18.29 1.72
N PRO A 69 1.01 18.53 2.84
CA PRO A 69 1.68 17.54 3.71
C PRO A 69 0.72 16.89 4.72
N PHE A 70 0.87 15.57 4.94
CA PHE A 70 -0.02 14.81 5.83
C PHE A 70 0.18 15.20 7.29
N ALA A 71 -0.89 15.61 7.97
CA ALA A 71 -0.88 15.89 9.39
C ALA A 71 -1.14 14.60 10.17
N VAL A 72 -0.11 14.05 10.80
CA VAL A 72 -0.17 12.73 11.44
C VAL A 72 0.18 12.78 12.91
N ILE A 73 -0.45 11.85 13.64
CA ILE A 73 -0.25 11.63 15.07
C ILE A 73 0.22 10.20 15.22
N GLY A 74 1.40 9.99 15.81
CA GLY A 74 1.90 8.65 16.10
C GLY A 74 1.53 8.23 17.52
N SER A 75 1.00 7.03 17.71
CA SER A 75 0.86 6.40 19.02
C SER A 75 1.17 4.92 18.97
N ASN A 76 1.90 4.44 19.97
CA ASN A 76 2.14 3.00 20.20
C ASN A 76 1.22 2.43 21.29
N THR A 77 0.46 3.31 21.97
CA THR A 77 -0.39 2.93 23.09
C THR A 77 -1.80 2.61 22.59
N VAL A 78 -2.35 1.51 23.09
CA VAL A 78 -3.74 1.11 22.85
C VAL A 78 -4.57 1.59 24.03
N VAL A 79 -5.60 2.38 23.75
CA VAL A 79 -6.53 2.95 24.72
C VAL A 79 -7.94 2.46 24.41
N GLU A 80 -8.78 2.38 25.43
CA GLU A 80 -10.19 2.02 25.25
C GLU A 80 -11.01 3.29 25.02
N ALA A 81 -11.59 3.41 23.83
CA ALA A 81 -12.49 4.51 23.47
C ALA A 81 -13.81 3.92 22.98
N ARG A 82 -14.94 4.36 23.55
CA ARG A 82 -16.29 3.93 23.15
C ARG A 82 -16.47 2.39 23.13
N GLY A 83 -15.87 1.69 24.10
CA GLY A 83 -15.91 0.22 24.21
C GLY A 83 -15.09 -0.53 23.17
N ARG A 84 -14.22 0.17 22.40
CA ARG A 84 -13.28 -0.43 21.45
C ARG A 84 -11.85 -0.10 21.84
N ARG A 85 -10.96 -1.07 21.67
CA ARG A 85 -9.52 -0.88 21.84
C ARG A 85 -8.96 -0.25 20.57
N VAL A 86 -8.56 1.02 20.65
CA VAL A 86 -8.04 1.80 19.52
C VAL A 86 -6.66 2.34 19.84
N ARG A 87 -5.82 2.54 18.82
CA ARG A 87 -4.52 3.20 19.01
C ARG A 87 -4.74 4.69 19.15
N GLY A 88 -4.25 5.27 20.25
CA GLY A 88 -4.54 6.65 20.58
C GLY A 88 -3.63 7.23 21.65
N ARG A 89 -3.71 8.55 21.82
CA ARG A 89 -3.05 9.28 22.91
C ARG A 89 -4.11 9.70 23.92
N LEU A 90 -3.83 9.45 25.20
CA LEU A 90 -4.68 9.90 26.29
C LEU A 90 -4.18 11.25 26.80
N TYR A 91 -5.06 12.24 26.79
CA TYR A 91 -4.86 13.55 27.39
C TYR A 91 -5.87 13.77 28.52
N PRO A 92 -5.59 14.69 29.47
CA PRO A 92 -6.55 15.04 30.52
C PRO A 92 -7.91 15.51 29.99
N TRP A 93 -7.95 16.08 28.79
CA TRP A 93 -9.16 16.59 28.14
C TRP A 93 -9.82 15.60 27.16
N GLY A 94 -9.24 14.42 26.93
CA GLY A 94 -9.84 13.43 26.03
C GLY A 94 -8.84 12.49 25.38
N ILE A 95 -9.37 11.63 24.51
CA ILE A 95 -8.60 10.62 23.78
C ILE A 95 -8.49 11.04 22.32
N VAL A 96 -7.25 11.07 21.82
CA VAL A 96 -6.97 11.33 20.42
C VAL A 96 -6.70 10.00 19.71
N GLU A 97 -7.71 9.52 19.00
CA GLU A 97 -7.64 8.33 18.16
C GLU A 97 -6.78 8.57 16.91
N VAL A 98 -5.78 7.72 16.67
CA VAL A 98 -4.85 7.83 15.52
C VAL A 98 -5.49 7.34 14.23
N GLU A 99 -6.41 6.38 14.29
CA GLU A 99 -7.08 5.85 13.09
C GLU A 99 -8.33 6.63 12.70
N ASN A 100 -8.69 7.67 13.45
CA ASN A 100 -9.85 8.48 13.16
C ASN A 100 -9.49 9.60 12.16
N PRO A 101 -10.08 9.63 10.95
CA PRO A 101 -9.81 10.66 9.94
C PRO A 101 -10.23 12.07 10.37
N GLY A 102 -11.10 12.20 11.38
CA GLY A 102 -11.45 13.49 11.98
C GLY A 102 -10.36 14.06 12.90
N HIS A 103 -9.41 13.24 13.35
CA HIS A 103 -8.32 13.66 14.24
C HIS A 103 -6.98 13.79 13.51
N CYS A 104 -6.70 12.93 12.53
CA CYS A 104 -5.49 13.04 11.72
C CYS A 104 -5.58 12.34 10.36
N ASP A 105 -4.68 12.74 9.47
CA ASP A 105 -4.55 12.18 8.12
C ASP A 105 -3.76 10.86 8.10
N PHE A 106 -3.59 10.18 9.25
CA PHE A 106 -2.81 8.94 9.33
C PHE A 106 -3.34 7.84 8.40
N VAL A 107 -4.67 7.70 8.30
CA VAL A 107 -5.29 6.74 7.39
C VAL A 107 -4.94 7.05 5.94
N LYS A 108 -4.95 8.34 5.55
CA LYS A 108 -4.56 8.78 4.20
C LYS A 108 -3.09 8.48 3.92
N LEU A 109 -2.21 8.78 4.87
CA LEU A 109 -0.78 8.46 4.75
C LEU A 109 -0.55 6.94 4.60
N ARG A 110 -1.23 6.12 5.42
CA ARG A 110 -1.15 4.66 5.32
C ARG A 110 -1.62 4.17 3.95
N THR A 111 -2.76 4.64 3.48
CA THR A 111 -3.32 4.26 2.17
C THR A 111 -2.36 4.65 1.05
N MET A 112 -1.80 5.86 1.09
CA MET A 112 -0.78 6.29 0.14
C MET A 112 0.43 5.34 0.16
N LEU A 113 1.02 5.08 1.33
CA LEU A 113 2.23 4.25 1.44
C LEU A 113 1.99 2.82 0.98
N VAL A 114 0.85 2.23 1.32
CA VAL A 114 0.49 0.88 0.88
C VAL A 114 0.30 0.84 -0.63
N ARG A 115 -0.38 1.83 -1.22
CA ARG A 115 -0.54 1.94 -2.69
C ARG A 115 0.81 2.11 -3.38
N THR A 116 1.65 3.02 -2.88
CA THR A 116 2.99 3.27 -3.42
C THR A 116 3.87 2.03 -3.30
N HIS A 117 3.82 1.27 -2.20
CA HIS A 117 4.57 0.02 -2.08
C HIS A 117 4.08 -1.06 -3.05
N ILE A 118 2.77 -1.19 -3.28
CA ILE A 118 2.25 -2.16 -4.25
C ILE A 118 2.61 -1.75 -5.69
N LYS A 119 2.53 -0.46 -6.04
CA LYS A 119 2.95 0.06 -7.35
C LYS A 119 4.47 -0.04 -7.54
N LEU A 120 5.27 0.37 -6.55
CA LEU A 120 6.73 0.22 -6.60
C LEU A 120 7.14 -1.24 -6.71
N THR A 121 6.52 -2.20 -6.02
CA THR A 121 6.83 -3.63 -6.20
C THR A 121 6.39 -4.15 -7.57
N ARG A 122 5.32 -3.59 -8.17
CA ARG A 122 4.91 -3.89 -9.56
C ARG A 122 5.85 -3.29 -10.61
N GLU A 123 6.32 -2.06 -10.41
CA GLU A 123 7.22 -1.32 -11.33
C GLU A 123 8.70 -1.69 -11.13
N SER A 124 9.11 -2.06 -9.92
CA SER A 124 10.43 -2.67 -9.65
C SER A 124 10.50 -4.16 -10.03
N GLY A 125 9.45 -4.68 -10.68
CA GLY A 125 9.58 -5.84 -11.57
C GLY A 125 10.57 -5.60 -12.72
N THR A 126 11.05 -4.36 -12.92
CA THR A 126 12.14 -4.04 -13.84
C THR A 126 13.12 -3.02 -13.23
N ASP A 127 13.92 -3.39 -12.23
CA ASP A 127 15.29 -2.80 -12.13
C ASP A 127 16.26 -3.46 -11.12
N PHE A 128 15.96 -4.65 -10.61
CA PHE A 128 17.01 -5.57 -10.22
C PHE A 128 16.84 -6.82 -11.08
N PRO A 129 17.87 -7.26 -11.83
CA PRO A 129 17.95 -8.68 -12.07
C PRO A 129 18.12 -9.29 -10.68
N ILE A 130 17.02 -9.82 -10.12
CA ILE A 130 17.12 -11.14 -9.50
C ILE A 130 17.98 -11.90 -10.51
N PRO A 131 19.14 -12.48 -10.12
CA PRO A 131 19.85 -13.35 -11.03
C PRO A 131 18.79 -14.28 -11.55
N ALA A 132 18.41 -14.09 -12.81
CA ALA A 132 17.53 -14.99 -13.47
C ALA A 132 18.31 -16.27 -13.28
N VAL A 133 17.78 -17.17 -12.43
CA VAL A 133 18.18 -18.56 -12.48
C VAL A 133 18.18 -18.82 -13.97
N PRO A 134 19.35 -19.10 -14.57
CA PRO A 134 19.46 -19.13 -16.00
C PRO A 134 18.32 -19.99 -16.51
N PRO A 135 17.65 -19.63 -17.62
CA PRO A 135 16.69 -20.50 -18.26
C PRO A 135 17.46 -21.67 -18.89
N GLY A 136 18.13 -22.44 -18.05
CA GLY A 136 18.47 -23.82 -18.26
C GLY A 136 17.31 -24.58 -17.67
N THR A 137 16.37 -24.91 -18.54
CA THR A 137 15.53 -26.08 -18.37
C THR A 137 16.50 -27.25 -18.13
N ASP A 138 16.81 -27.56 -16.88
CA ASP A 138 17.52 -28.79 -16.58
C ASP A 138 16.63 -29.92 -17.12
N PRO A 139 17.13 -30.79 -18.01
CA PRO A 139 16.32 -31.84 -18.63
C PRO A 139 15.70 -32.80 -17.60
N GLU A 140 16.22 -32.80 -16.37
CA GLU A 140 15.62 -33.51 -15.25
C GLU A 140 14.32 -32.88 -14.77
N THR A 141 14.21 -31.56 -14.71
CA THR A 141 13.00 -30.86 -14.24
C THR A 141 11.85 -31.01 -15.24
N GLU A 142 12.16 -30.94 -16.54
CA GLU A 142 11.18 -31.15 -17.60
C GLU A 142 10.70 -32.60 -17.67
N LYS A 143 11.61 -33.56 -17.42
CA LYS A 143 11.27 -34.98 -17.28
C LYS A 143 10.38 -35.23 -16.07
N LEU A 144 10.67 -34.58 -14.94
CA LEU A 144 9.88 -34.71 -13.71
C LEU A 144 8.48 -34.09 -13.84
N ILE A 145 8.35 -32.98 -14.57
CA ILE A 145 7.06 -32.36 -14.90
C ILE A 145 6.25 -33.29 -15.80
N ARG A 146 6.86 -33.84 -16.86
CA ARG A 146 6.20 -34.81 -17.74
C ARG A 146 5.73 -36.07 -17.01
N GLU A 147 6.57 -36.60 -16.12
CA GLU A 147 6.25 -37.80 -15.34
C GLU A 147 5.09 -37.53 -14.38
N LYS A 148 5.08 -36.37 -13.70
CA LYS A 148 3.95 -35.96 -12.87
C LYS A 148 2.66 -35.72 -13.65
N ASP A 149 2.73 -35.15 -14.85
CA ASP A 149 1.56 -34.97 -15.71
C ASP A 149 0.99 -36.31 -16.20
N GLU A 150 1.85 -37.31 -16.48
CA GLU A 150 1.41 -38.67 -16.80
C GLU A 150 0.76 -39.38 -15.61
N GLU A 151 1.34 -39.28 -14.41
CA GLU A 151 0.74 -39.82 -13.18
C GLU A 151 -0.62 -39.19 -12.89
N LEU A 152 -0.72 -37.86 -13.04
CA LEU A 152 -1.97 -37.13 -12.83
C LEU A 152 -3.05 -37.60 -13.80
N ARG A 153 -2.68 -37.83 -15.07
CA ARG A 153 -3.61 -38.34 -16.09
C ARG A 153 -4.09 -39.76 -15.78
N ARG A 154 -3.19 -40.66 -15.33
CA ARG A 154 -3.57 -42.01 -14.90
C ARG A 154 -4.49 -42.00 -13.68
N MET A 155 -4.23 -41.14 -12.71
CA MET A 155 -5.07 -41.01 -11.52
C MET A 155 -6.47 -40.47 -11.88
N GLN A 156 -6.54 -39.51 -12.82
CA GLN A 156 -7.81 -39.00 -13.35
C GLN A 156 -8.61 -40.09 -14.06
N GLU A 157 -7.98 -40.93 -14.87
CA GLU A 157 -8.65 -42.08 -15.51
C GLU A 157 -9.13 -43.10 -14.48
N MET A 158 -8.34 -43.41 -13.46
CA MET A 158 -8.72 -44.33 -12.39
C MET A 158 -9.91 -43.80 -11.60
N LEU A 159 -9.91 -42.52 -11.23
CA LEU A 159 -11.05 -41.87 -10.58
C LEU A 159 -12.30 -41.90 -11.47
N HIS A 160 -12.15 -41.66 -12.78
CA HIS A 160 -13.27 -41.75 -13.72
C HIS A 160 -13.84 -43.17 -13.82
N LYS A 161 -12.97 -44.19 -13.78
CA LYS A 161 -13.35 -45.60 -13.81
C LYS A 161 -14.06 -46.03 -12.54
N ILE A 162 -13.59 -45.58 -11.37
CA ILE A 162 -14.24 -45.80 -10.07
C ILE A 162 -15.60 -45.11 -10.03
N GLN A 163 -15.69 -43.84 -10.46
CA GLN A 163 -16.97 -43.12 -10.54
C GLN A 163 -17.95 -43.81 -11.50
N ARG A 164 -17.46 -44.39 -12.58
CA ARG A 164 -18.29 -45.14 -13.53
C ARG A 164 -18.77 -46.47 -12.94
N GLN A 165 -17.92 -47.21 -12.23
CA GLN A 165 -18.34 -48.44 -11.53
C GLN A 165 -19.38 -48.14 -10.43
N MET A 166 -19.24 -47.04 -9.69
CA MET A 166 -20.27 -46.63 -8.73
C MET A 166 -21.61 -46.28 -9.40
N LYS A 167 -21.59 -45.76 -10.63
CA LYS A 167 -22.81 -45.48 -11.41
C LYS A 167 -23.44 -46.73 -12.04
N GLU A 168 -22.65 -47.76 -12.34
CA GLU A 168 -23.13 -49.02 -12.91
C GLU A 168 -23.58 -50.03 -11.84
N THR A 169 -23.20 -49.84 -10.57
CA THR A 169 -23.58 -50.73 -9.45
C THR A 169 -24.84 -50.23 -8.71
N HIS A 170 -25.66 -49.38 -9.34
CA HIS A 170 -26.92 -48.91 -8.77
C HIS A 170 -28.11 -49.06 -9.70
#